data_AF-A0A7C5BDY6-F1
#
_entry.id   AF-A0A7C5BDY6-F1
#
_cell.length_a   1.000
_cell.length_b   1.000
_cell.length_c   1.000
_cell.angle_alpha   90.00
_cell.angle_beta   90.00
_cell.angle_gamma   90.00
#
_symmetry.space_group_name_H-M   'P 1'
#
loop_
_entity.id
_entity.type
_entity.pdbx_description
1 polymer ?
#
loop_
_entity_poly.entity_id
_entity_poly.type
_entity_poly.pdbx_seq_one_letter_code
_entity_poly.pdbx_strand_id
1 'polypeptide(L)'
;IMAPKVRGFILEGAKRPGHFDGVLQVVMKLLNIVSPTHAFFGKKDAQQLALISQMVKDYFMHTKIVPCDIIRDEKGLALSSRNVYLSQDEYNRALSLSRSLKEASYMFAKGLSDVTIIKEKMEQVLLESVDTLEYVAVVDRTFKPLKKVQQDNTIILVAVFVGNTRLIDNIWL
;
A
#
# COMPACT_ATOMS: atom_id res chain seq x y z
N ILE A 1 -10.57 -18.65 7.73
CA ILE A 1 -10.65 -17.17 7.81
C ILE A 1 -10.88 -16.65 6.40
N MET A 2 -11.87 -15.78 6.24
CA MET A 2 -12.09 -15.01 5.01
C MET A 2 -11.80 -13.53 5.32
N ALA A 3 -11.20 -12.82 4.37
CA ALA A 3 -10.95 -11.40 4.47
C ALA A 3 -12.30 -10.65 4.54
N PRO A 4 -12.46 -9.67 5.45
CA PRO A 4 -13.69 -8.89 5.54
C PRO A 4 -14.03 -8.22 4.21
N LYS A 5 -15.30 -8.27 3.81
CA LYS A 5 -15.79 -7.73 2.53
C LYS A 5 -15.37 -6.28 2.25
N VAL A 6 -15.27 -5.46 3.29
CA VAL A 6 -14.97 -4.01 3.16
C VAL A 6 -13.52 -3.73 2.80
N ARG A 7 -12.55 -4.50 3.30
CA ARG A 7 -11.10 -4.25 3.11
C ARG A 7 -10.43 -5.26 2.19
N GLY A 8 -10.93 -6.49 2.16
CA GLY A 8 -10.39 -7.59 1.36
C GLY A 8 -10.81 -7.61 -0.11
N PHE A 9 -11.70 -6.71 -0.53
CA PHE A 9 -12.28 -6.66 -1.89
C PHE A 9 -12.17 -5.26 -2.54
N ILE A 10 -11.34 -4.39 -1.98
CA ILE A 10 -11.01 -3.07 -2.55
C ILE A 10 -9.50 -3.01 -2.81
N LEU A 11 -9.07 -2.19 -3.77
CA LEU A 11 -7.65 -2.04 -4.16
C LEU A 11 -7.01 -3.40 -4.49
N GLU A 12 -5.98 -3.85 -3.75
CA GLU A 12 -5.34 -5.17 -3.97
C GLU A 12 -6.35 -6.31 -3.93
N GLY A 13 -7.36 -6.22 -3.07
CA GLY A 13 -8.39 -7.23 -2.91
C GLY A 13 -9.32 -7.36 -4.10
N ALA A 14 -9.61 -6.24 -4.77
CA ALA A 14 -10.39 -6.23 -6.01
C ALA A 14 -9.59 -6.79 -7.19
N LYS A 15 -8.30 -6.48 -7.24
CA LYS A 15 -7.39 -6.90 -8.32
C LYS A 15 -6.90 -8.34 -8.15
N ARG A 16 -6.93 -8.88 -6.93
CA ARG A 16 -6.44 -10.23 -6.59
C ARG A 16 -7.47 -10.98 -5.74
N PRO A 17 -8.59 -11.44 -6.34
CA PRO A 17 -9.63 -12.16 -5.61
C PRO A 17 -9.06 -13.35 -4.83
N GLY A 18 -9.46 -13.50 -3.56
CA GLY A 18 -8.98 -14.56 -2.67
C GLY A 18 -7.55 -14.41 -2.15
N HIS A 19 -6.78 -13.41 -2.60
CA HIS A 19 -5.39 -13.22 -2.15
C HIS A 19 -5.30 -13.04 -0.64
N PHE A 20 -6.13 -12.16 -0.07
CA PHE A 20 -6.11 -11.87 1.35
C PHE A 20 -6.65 -13.04 2.20
N ASP A 21 -7.52 -13.90 1.66
CA ASP A 21 -7.94 -15.11 2.35
C ASP A 21 -6.74 -16.02 2.60
N GLY A 22 -5.93 -16.26 1.56
CA GLY A 22 -4.71 -17.05 1.66
C GLY A 22 -3.70 -16.43 2.65
N VAL A 23 -3.49 -15.11 2.57
CA VAL A 23 -2.59 -14.39 3.48
C VAL A 23 -3.03 -14.53 4.93
N LEU A 24 -4.30 -14.27 5.24
CA LEU A 24 -4.80 -14.37 6.60
C LEU A 24 -4.72 -15.81 7.13
N GLN A 25 -5.05 -16.80 6.30
CA GLN A 25 -4.95 -18.21 6.68
C GLN A 25 -3.51 -18.63 7.00
N VAL A 26 -2.54 -18.29 6.14
CA VAL A 26 -1.15 -18.69 6.38
C VAL A 26 -0.55 -17.94 7.58
N VAL A 27 -0.82 -16.65 7.72
CA VAL A 27 -0.34 -15.85 8.85
C VAL A 27 -0.93 -16.36 10.16
N MET A 28 -2.23 -16.67 10.20
CA MET A 28 -2.85 -17.23 11.40
C MET A 28 -2.21 -18.57 11.80
N LYS A 29 -1.94 -19.46 10.84
CA LYS A 29 -1.25 -20.73 11.11
C LYS A 29 0.14 -20.47 11.70
N LEU A 30 0.93 -19.58 11.09
CA LEU A 30 2.27 -19.24 11.56
C LEU A 30 2.27 -18.63 12.97
N LEU A 31 1.34 -17.70 13.24
CA LEU A 31 1.22 -17.08 14.57
C LEU A 31 0.84 -18.09 15.64
N ASN A 32 -0.02 -19.08 15.35
CA ASN A 32 -0.34 -20.13 16.31
C ASN A 32 0.81 -21.11 16.53
N ILE A 33 1.56 -21.47 15.47
CA ILE A 33 2.71 -22.38 15.57
C ILE A 33 3.84 -21.73 16.38
N VAL A 34 4.19 -20.49 16.05
CA VAL A 34 5.33 -19.79 16.66
C VAL A 34 4.96 -19.16 18.01
N SER A 35 3.70 -18.78 18.20
CA SER A 35 3.21 -18.06 19.39
C SER A 35 4.09 -16.85 19.78
N PRO A 36 4.42 -15.94 18.85
CA PRO A 36 5.34 -14.85 19.14
C PRO A 36 4.68 -13.76 19.99
N THR A 37 5.47 -13.08 20.81
CA THR A 37 5.02 -11.87 21.53
C THR A 37 4.80 -10.70 20.57
N HIS A 38 5.64 -10.59 19.55
CA HIS A 38 5.59 -9.53 18.53
C HIS A 38 5.76 -10.12 17.13
N ALA A 39 5.03 -9.57 16.16
CA ALA A 39 5.19 -9.90 14.75
C ALA A 39 5.26 -8.60 13.93
N PHE A 40 6.25 -8.52 13.04
CA PHE A 40 6.63 -7.30 12.33
C PHE A 40 6.15 -7.36 10.89
N PHE A 41 5.41 -6.33 10.44
CA PHE A 41 4.84 -6.26 9.10
C PHE A 41 5.07 -4.88 8.49
N GLY A 42 5.54 -4.84 7.24
CA GLY A 42 5.85 -3.59 6.55
C GLY A 42 4.61 -2.78 6.16
N LYS A 43 4.67 -1.46 6.34
CA LYS A 43 3.66 -0.49 5.90
C LYS A 43 3.49 -0.43 4.37
N LYS A 44 4.45 -0.96 3.61
CA LYS A 44 4.38 -1.04 2.14
C LYS A 44 3.13 -1.81 1.69
N ASP A 45 2.82 -2.91 2.36
CA ASP A 45 1.61 -3.69 2.12
C ASP A 45 0.51 -3.24 3.10
N ALA A 46 0.10 -1.97 3.00
CA ALA A 46 -0.77 -1.32 3.99
C ALA A 46 -2.10 -2.06 4.22
N GLN A 47 -2.71 -2.61 3.16
CA GLN A 47 -3.94 -3.41 3.28
C GLN A 47 -3.70 -4.73 4.03
N GLN A 48 -2.60 -5.42 3.74
CA GLN A 48 -2.23 -6.64 4.44
C GLN A 48 -2.03 -6.36 5.93
N LEU A 49 -1.26 -5.33 6.26
CA LEU A 49 -1.02 -4.91 7.64
C LEU A 49 -2.34 -4.63 8.38
N ALA A 50 -3.25 -3.88 7.77
CA ALA A 50 -4.55 -3.56 8.39
C ALA A 50 -5.43 -4.81 8.58
N LEU A 51 -5.43 -5.72 7.61
CA LEU A 51 -6.19 -6.98 7.68
C LEU A 51 -5.64 -7.93 8.75
N ILE A 52 -4.32 -8.08 8.84
CA ILE A 52 -3.67 -8.91 9.86
C ILE A 52 -3.88 -8.32 11.26
N SER A 53 -3.73 -7.00 11.41
CA SER A 53 -3.98 -6.32 12.69
C SER A 53 -5.42 -6.50 13.15
N GLN A 54 -6.37 -6.41 12.21
CA GLN A 54 -7.79 -6.65 12.49
C GLN A 54 -8.02 -8.11 12.89
N MET A 55 -7.45 -9.07 12.16
CA MET A 55 -7.57 -10.50 12.47
C MET A 55 -7.06 -10.82 13.88
N VAL A 56 -5.86 -10.34 14.23
CA VAL A 56 -5.28 -10.55 15.58
C VAL A 56 -6.23 -10.02 16.66
N LYS A 57 -6.83 -8.85 16.45
CA LYS A 57 -7.81 -8.26 17.36
C LYS A 57 -9.09 -9.08 17.45
N ASP A 58 -9.67 -9.44 16.30
CA ASP A 58 -10.98 -10.12 16.21
C ASP A 58 -10.94 -11.55 16.77
N TYR A 59 -9.78 -12.20 16.70
CA TYR A 59 -9.55 -13.54 17.24
C TYR A 59 -8.85 -13.54 18.61
N PHE A 60 -8.78 -12.37 19.28
CA PHE A 60 -8.21 -12.22 20.63
C PHE A 60 -6.80 -12.81 20.78
N MET A 61 -5.99 -12.72 19.73
CA MET A 61 -4.64 -13.28 19.74
C MET A 61 -3.69 -12.42 20.58
N HIS A 62 -2.77 -13.05 21.32
CA HIS A 62 -1.85 -12.33 22.21
C HIS A 62 -0.70 -11.62 21.49
N THR A 63 -0.39 -12.00 20.25
CA THR A 63 0.68 -11.40 19.46
C THR A 63 0.42 -9.92 19.18
N LYS A 64 1.41 -9.06 19.44
CA LYS A 64 1.37 -7.64 19.05
C LYS A 64 1.86 -7.47 17.62
N ILE A 65 1.04 -6.85 16.76
CA ILE A 65 1.44 -6.50 15.39
C ILE A 65 2.19 -5.17 15.42
N VAL A 66 3.44 -5.18 14.96
CA VAL A 66 4.32 -4.01 14.90
C VAL A 66 4.46 -3.56 13.45
N PRO A 67 3.95 -2.37 13.07
CA PRO A 67 4.10 -1.83 11.73
C PRO A 67 5.52 -1.31 11.52
N CYS A 68 6.18 -1.74 10.44
CA CYS A 68 7.52 -1.29 10.07
C CYS A 68 7.46 -0.28 8.92
N ASP A 69 8.28 0.77 8.98
CA ASP A 69 8.31 1.79 7.93
C ASP A 69 8.79 1.24 6.59
N ILE A 70 8.39 1.92 5.52
CA ILE A 70 8.74 1.54 4.15
C ILE A 70 10.22 1.86 3.93
N ILE A 71 11.02 0.83 3.69
CA ILE A 71 12.41 1.00 3.27
C ILE A 71 12.43 1.28 1.77
N ARG A 72 13.15 2.33 1.38
CA ARG A 72 13.32 2.77 0.00
C ARG A 72 14.79 2.71 -0.37
N ASP A 73 15.09 2.51 -1.65
CA ASP A 73 16.44 2.69 -2.15
C ASP A 73 16.85 4.16 -2.18
N GLU A 74 18.11 4.43 -2.54
CA GLU A 74 18.67 5.78 -2.58
C GLU A 74 17.93 6.73 -3.54
N LYS A 75 17.28 6.19 -4.57
CA LYS A 75 16.49 6.95 -5.54
C LYS A 75 15.02 7.08 -5.12
N GLY A 76 14.61 6.40 -4.05
CA GLY A 76 13.31 6.52 -3.42
C GLY A 76 12.28 5.45 -3.82
N LEU A 77 12.65 4.44 -4.60
CA LEU A 77 11.77 3.32 -4.93
C LEU A 77 11.61 2.41 -3.71
N ALA A 78 10.37 2.05 -3.35
CA ALA A 78 10.12 1.14 -2.25
C ALA A 78 10.73 -0.24 -2.53
N LEU A 79 11.59 -0.73 -1.62
CA LEU A 79 12.29 -2.01 -1.81
C LEU A 79 11.29 -3.16 -1.96
N SER A 80 11.51 -3.99 -2.97
CA SER A 80 10.66 -5.12 -3.35
C SER A 80 11.53 -6.21 -3.92
N SER A 81 11.23 -7.48 -3.61
CA SER A 81 11.82 -8.60 -4.36
C SER A 81 11.50 -8.51 -5.85
N ARG A 82 10.35 -7.94 -6.21
CA ARG A 82 9.93 -7.70 -7.61
C ARG A 82 10.81 -6.70 -8.36
N ASN A 83 11.59 -5.86 -7.67
CA ASN A 83 12.42 -4.87 -8.34
C ASN A 83 13.52 -5.52 -9.19
N VAL A 84 13.91 -6.77 -8.87
CA VAL A 84 14.90 -7.54 -9.64
C VAL A 84 14.44 -7.85 -11.07
N TYR A 85 13.14 -7.79 -11.35
CA TYR A 85 12.57 -8.06 -12.67
C TYR A 85 12.58 -6.83 -13.58
N LEU A 86 12.89 -5.65 -13.04
CA LEU A 86 12.96 -4.43 -13.81
C LEU A 86 14.29 -4.37 -14.55
N SER A 87 14.22 -4.15 -15.86
CA SER A 87 15.36 -3.64 -16.62
C SER A 87 15.76 -2.24 -16.12
N GLN A 88 16.92 -1.76 -16.55
CA GLN A 88 17.40 -0.43 -16.14
C GLN A 88 16.45 0.71 -16.58
N ASP A 89 15.82 0.57 -17.74
CA ASP A 89 14.80 1.52 -18.23
C ASP A 89 13.53 1.46 -17.37
N GLU A 90 12.98 0.27 -17.18
CA GLU A 90 11.79 0.06 -16.35
C GLU A 90 12.01 0.53 -14.91
N TYR A 91 13.20 0.34 -14.36
CA TYR A 91 13.58 0.88 -13.06
C TYR A 91 13.50 2.41 -13.04
N ASN A 92 14.06 3.09 -14.04
CA ASN A 92 14.02 4.56 -14.12
C ASN A 92 12.57 5.07 -14.26
N ARG A 93 11.73 4.36 -15.01
CA ARG A 93 10.30 4.65 -15.15
C ARG A 93 9.53 4.40 -13.85
N ALA A 94 9.88 3.35 -13.10
CA ALA A 94 9.29 3.02 -11.80
C ALA A 94 9.57 4.09 -10.72
N LEU A 95 10.59 4.94 -10.88
CA LEU A 95 10.80 6.08 -9.98
C LEU A 95 9.63 7.08 -10.00
N SER A 96 8.77 7.04 -11.03
CA SER A 96 7.53 7.82 -11.08
C SER A 96 6.58 7.56 -9.91
N LEU A 97 6.55 6.36 -9.31
CA LEU A 97 5.76 6.08 -8.10
C LEU A 97 6.22 6.96 -6.93
N SER A 98 7.53 7.01 -6.71
CA SER A 98 8.10 7.84 -5.63
C SER A 98 7.84 9.32 -5.90
N ARG A 99 7.97 9.76 -7.16
CA ARG A 99 7.69 11.15 -7.57
C ARG A 99 6.23 11.52 -7.35
N SER A 100 5.26 10.68 -7.75
CA SER A 100 3.84 10.99 -7.60
C SER A 100 3.42 11.07 -6.13
N LEU A 101 3.93 10.18 -5.28
CA LEU A 101 3.69 10.24 -3.83
C LEU A 101 4.31 11.48 -3.18
N LYS A 102 5.54 11.85 -3.58
CA LYS A 102 6.19 13.09 -3.12
C LYS A 102 5.39 14.33 -3.54
N GLU A 103 4.88 14.34 -4.76
CA GLU A 103 4.03 15.43 -5.26
C GLU A 103 2.75 15.57 -4.43
N ALA A 104 2.07 14.46 -4.13
CA ALA A 104 0.90 14.45 -3.25
C ALA A 104 1.21 15.00 -1.85
N SER A 105 2.33 14.56 -1.26
CA SER A 105 2.80 15.07 0.04
C SER A 105 3.13 16.55 -0.02
N TYR A 106 3.74 17.02 -1.10
CA TYR A 106 4.09 18.42 -1.30
C TYR A 106 2.85 19.31 -1.46
N MET A 107 1.89 18.89 -2.27
CA MET A 107 0.60 19.56 -2.46
C MET A 107 -0.15 19.70 -1.11
N PHE A 108 -0.17 18.63 -0.32
CA PHE A 108 -0.77 18.66 1.01
C PHE A 108 -0.05 19.60 1.96
N ALA A 109 1.29 19.59 1.97
CA ALA A 109 2.08 20.53 2.76
C ALA A 109 1.88 22.00 2.35
N LYS A 110 1.42 22.27 1.12
CA LYS A 110 1.02 23.60 0.63
C LYS A 110 -0.43 23.99 0.97
N GLY A 111 -1.14 23.15 1.73
CA GLY A 111 -2.50 23.41 2.18
C GLY A 111 -3.59 22.88 1.24
N LEU A 112 -3.22 22.24 0.13
CA LEU A 112 -4.19 21.61 -0.75
C LEU A 112 -4.63 20.27 -0.16
N SER A 113 -5.90 20.13 0.18
CA SER A 113 -6.44 18.88 0.76
C SER A 113 -7.43 18.16 -0.14
N ASP A 114 -7.83 18.74 -1.28
CA ASP A 114 -8.80 18.11 -2.18
C ASP A 114 -8.23 16.84 -2.82
N VAL A 115 -8.85 15.70 -2.55
CA VAL A 115 -8.40 14.39 -3.04
C VAL A 115 -8.46 14.30 -4.56
N THR A 116 -9.45 14.94 -5.20
CA THR A 116 -9.61 14.88 -6.65
C THR A 116 -8.41 15.53 -7.33
N ILE A 117 -8.04 16.73 -6.88
CA ILE A 117 -6.93 17.49 -7.45
C ILE A 117 -5.59 16.77 -7.21
N ILE A 118 -5.38 16.25 -5.99
CA ILE A 118 -4.17 15.50 -5.67
C ILE A 118 -4.07 14.24 -6.54
N LYS A 119 -5.17 13.48 -6.67
CA LYS A 119 -5.21 12.28 -7.49
C LYS A 119 -4.90 12.61 -8.95
N GLU A 120 -5.58 13.57 -9.56
CA GLU A 120 -5.34 13.96 -10.95
C GLU A 120 -3.87 14.29 -11.20
N LYS A 121 -3.24 15.02 -10.27
CA LYS A 121 -1.82 15.36 -10.39
C LYS A 121 -0.91 14.14 -10.28
N MET A 122 -1.19 13.22 -9.36
CA MET A 122 -0.47 11.96 -9.25
C MET A 122 -0.61 11.12 -10.53
N GLU A 123 -1.82 11.03 -11.06
CA GLU A 123 -2.13 10.26 -12.27
C GLU A 123 -1.38 10.82 -13.49
N GLN A 124 -1.33 12.15 -13.65
CA GLN A 124 -0.51 12.80 -14.68
C GLN A 124 0.97 12.39 -14.61
N VAL A 125 1.57 12.43 -13.41
CA VAL A 125 2.99 12.04 -13.22
C VAL A 125 3.24 10.56 -13.57
N LEU A 126 2.24 9.70 -13.34
CA LEU A 126 2.36 8.26 -13.56
C LEU A 126 2.15 7.89 -15.03
N LEU A 127 1.10 8.43 -15.67
CA LEU A 127 0.71 8.09 -17.04
C LEU A 127 1.80 8.38 -18.09
N GLU A 128 2.72 9.30 -17.80
CA GLU A 128 3.87 9.59 -18.67
C GLU A 128 4.97 8.53 -18.59
N SER A 129 4.99 7.68 -17.55
CA SER A 129 6.11 6.80 -17.24
C SER A 129 5.74 5.32 -17.14
N VAL A 130 4.53 4.98 -16.72
CA VAL A 130 4.12 3.58 -16.44
C VAL A 130 3.30 2.99 -17.57
N ASP A 131 3.36 1.68 -17.77
CA ASP A 131 2.62 1.00 -18.84
C ASP A 131 1.14 0.82 -18.49
N THR A 132 0.83 0.66 -17.20
CA THR A 132 -0.56 0.60 -16.75
C THR A 132 -0.68 1.18 -15.34
N LEU A 133 -1.54 2.18 -15.19
CA LEU A 133 -1.99 2.64 -13.89
C LEU A 133 -3.22 1.82 -13.47
N GLU A 134 -3.11 1.08 -12.36
CA GLU A 134 -4.27 0.33 -11.85
C GLU A 134 -5.15 1.18 -10.95
N TYR A 135 -4.54 1.91 -10.01
CA TYR A 135 -5.25 2.84 -9.16
C TYR A 135 -4.32 3.86 -8.50
N VAL A 136 -4.89 5.03 -8.22
CA VAL A 136 -4.50 5.91 -7.11
C VAL A 136 -5.68 5.99 -6.15
N ALA A 137 -5.43 5.73 -4.88
CA ALA A 137 -6.46 5.71 -3.84
C ALA A 137 -6.04 6.55 -2.64
N VAL A 138 -6.98 7.32 -2.11
CA VAL A 138 -6.80 8.10 -0.88
C VAL A 138 -7.86 7.64 0.12
N VAL A 139 -7.40 7.08 1.22
CA VAL A 139 -8.26 6.43 2.21
C VAL A 139 -7.87 6.82 3.63
N ASP A 140 -8.79 6.61 4.57
CA ASP A 140 -8.47 6.69 5.99
C ASP A 140 -7.71 5.45 6.50
N ARG A 141 -7.30 5.44 7.77
CA ARG A 141 -6.66 4.27 8.41
C ARG A 141 -7.56 3.02 8.44
N THR A 142 -8.86 3.18 8.19
CA THR A 142 -9.84 2.09 8.08
C THR A 142 -10.10 1.65 6.64
N PHE A 143 -9.37 2.20 5.67
CA PHE A 143 -9.50 1.98 4.22
C PHE A 143 -10.82 2.50 3.61
N LYS A 144 -11.48 3.48 4.24
CA LYS A 144 -12.62 4.17 3.64
C LYS A 144 -12.12 5.31 2.73
N PRO A 145 -12.69 5.48 1.52
CA PRO A 145 -12.33 6.59 0.64
C PRO A 145 -12.55 7.95 1.30
N LEU A 146 -11.62 8.87 1.09
CA LEU A 146 -11.70 10.25 1.58
C LEU A 146 -11.97 11.23 0.44
N LYS A 147 -12.67 12.32 0.76
CA LYS A 147 -12.79 13.50 -0.13
C LYS A 147 -11.72 14.56 0.15
N LYS A 148 -11.17 14.57 1.36
CA LYS A 148 -10.09 15.48 1.77
C LYS A 148 -8.99 14.71 2.48
N VAL A 149 -7.75 15.05 2.18
CA VAL A 149 -6.57 14.57 2.92
C VAL A 149 -6.59 15.19 4.32
N GLN A 150 -6.33 14.35 5.31
CA GLN A 150 -6.26 14.67 6.73
C GLN A 150 -4.92 14.20 7.29
N GLN A 151 -4.25 15.09 8.03
CA GLN A 151 -3.04 14.76 8.77
C GLN A 151 -3.32 13.61 9.75
N ASP A 152 -2.37 12.69 9.86
CA ASP A 152 -2.31 11.49 10.69
C ASP A 152 -3.39 10.42 10.45
N ASN A 153 -4.39 10.70 9.62
CA ASN A 153 -5.49 9.78 9.33
C ASN A 153 -5.51 9.32 7.86
N THR A 154 -4.58 9.74 7.00
CA THR A 154 -4.66 9.44 5.56
C THR A 154 -3.59 8.46 5.10
N ILE A 155 -3.98 7.54 4.21
CA ILE A 155 -3.07 6.72 3.42
C ILE A 155 -3.34 7.02 1.95
N ILE A 156 -2.31 7.40 1.22
CA ILE A 156 -2.35 7.51 -0.24
C ILE A 156 -1.63 6.29 -0.81
N LEU A 157 -2.34 5.50 -1.62
CA LEU A 157 -1.85 4.25 -2.20
C LEU A 157 -1.83 4.34 -3.72
N VAL A 158 -0.83 3.71 -4.32
CA VAL A 158 -0.70 3.57 -5.77
C VAL A 158 -0.34 2.13 -6.14
N ALA A 159 -0.92 1.65 -7.23
CA ALA A 159 -0.51 0.40 -7.88
C ALA A 159 -0.40 0.62 -9.40
N VAL A 160 0.69 0.15 -9.98
CA VAL A 160 0.98 0.25 -11.41
C VAL A 160 1.68 -1.00 -11.94
N PHE A 161 1.74 -1.11 -13.25
CA PHE A 161 2.66 -1.98 -13.96
C PHE A 161 3.71 -1.15 -14.70
N VAL A 162 4.96 -1.62 -14.61
CA VAL A 162 6.06 -1.18 -15.47
C VAL A 162 6.62 -2.44 -16.14
N GLY A 163 6.48 -2.50 -17.45
CA GLY A 163 6.53 -3.73 -18.22
C GLY A 163 5.54 -4.75 -17.67
N ASN A 164 6.06 -5.93 -17.33
CA ASN A 164 5.28 -7.00 -16.69
C ASN A 164 5.32 -6.96 -15.15
N THR A 165 6.06 -6.01 -14.57
CA THR A 165 6.28 -5.96 -13.12
C THR A 165 5.23 -5.08 -12.45
N ARG A 166 4.40 -5.70 -11.62
CA ARG A 166 3.43 -4.99 -10.78
C ARG A 166 4.09 -4.41 -9.53
N LEU A 167 3.99 -3.09 -9.37
CA LEU A 167 4.57 -2.33 -8.27
C LEU A 167 3.47 -1.65 -7.47
N ILE A 168 3.69 -1.60 -6.15
CA ILE A 168 2.82 -0.89 -5.21
C ILE A 168 3.67 -0.01 -4.32
N ASP A 169 3.08 1.10 -3.91
CA ASP A 169 3.69 2.01 -2.94
C ASP A 169 2.61 2.82 -2.23
N ASN A 170 2.95 3.40 -1.09
CA ASN A 170 2.06 4.28 -0.36
C ASN A 170 2.82 5.27 0.54
N ILE A 171 2.10 6.30 0.98
CA ILE A 171 2.53 7.21 2.05
C ILE A 171 1.45 7.30 3.12
N TRP A 172 1.89 7.47 4.35
CA TRP A 172 1.06 7.66 5.52
C TRP A 172 1.18 9.13 5.90
N LEU A 173 0.10 9.88 5.65
CA LEU A 173 -0.02 11.29 6.00
C LEU A 173 -0.76 11.45 7.33
#